data_AF-A0ABD5SHY7-F1
#
_entry.id   AF-A0ABD5SHY7-F1
#
_cell.length_a   1.000
_cell.length_b   1.000
_cell.length_c   1.000
_cell.angle_alpha   90.00
_cell.angle_beta   90.00
_cell.angle_gamma   90.00
#
_symmetry.space_group_name_H-M   'P 1'
#
loop_
_entity.id
_entity.type
_entity.pdbx_description
1 polymer ?
#
loop_
_entity_poly.entity_id
_entity_poly.type
_entity_poly.pdbx_seq_one_letter_code
_entity_poly.pdbx_strand_id
1 'polypeptide(L)'
;MTQAQRDPMTDDETVDIREVQTVKLRHSKGSIVVRITDAIRAAGVEDGSFRFDPHAAEEIGMVPAIAMEERVDGRTDPLTCSIHHEGAGGTMSISLPRDVLEELGIDPDGIDWDNPPELNVWAGDQLLAFELPDERTVQVSRGGDSKDDA
;
A
#
# COMPACT_ATOMS: atom_id res chain seq x y z
N MET A 1 44.86 -27.96 -8.00
CA MET A 1 44.40 -27.28 -9.24
C MET A 1 43.06 -27.92 -9.58
N THR A 2 41.89 -27.31 -9.53
CA THR A 2 41.48 -25.91 -9.47
C THR A 2 40.06 -25.93 -8.88
N GLN A 3 39.80 -25.07 -7.88
CA GLN A 3 38.45 -24.78 -7.41
C GLN A 3 37.63 -24.22 -8.58
N ALA A 4 36.55 -24.89 -8.96
CA ALA A 4 35.44 -24.24 -9.67
C ALA A 4 34.47 -23.77 -8.59
N GLN A 5 34.78 -22.61 -8.02
CA GLN A 5 33.86 -21.85 -7.20
C GLN A 5 32.72 -21.42 -8.13
N ARG A 6 31.55 -22.05 -7.98
CA ARG A 6 30.31 -21.51 -8.52
C ARG A 6 29.87 -20.44 -7.53
N ASP A 7 30.10 -19.18 -7.88
CA ASP A 7 29.45 -18.06 -7.22
C ASP A 7 27.93 -18.30 -7.30
N PRO A 8 27.18 -18.32 -6.19
CA PRO A 8 25.74 -18.19 -6.28
C PRO A 8 25.46 -16.76 -6.76
N MET A 9 25.03 -16.60 -8.01
CA MET A 9 24.22 -15.45 -8.41
C MET A 9 22.90 -15.56 -7.63
N THR A 10 22.92 -15.12 -6.38
CA THR A 10 21.73 -14.59 -5.73
C THR A 10 21.70 -13.14 -6.17
N ASP A 11 21.14 -12.91 -7.35
CA ASP A 11 20.70 -11.58 -7.75
C ASP A 11 19.55 -11.25 -6.80
N ASP A 12 19.92 -10.68 -5.65
CA ASP A 12 19.00 -10.01 -4.74
C ASP A 12 18.57 -8.76 -5.52
N GLU A 13 17.58 -8.95 -6.40
CA GLU A 13 17.05 -7.89 -7.26
C GLU A 13 16.33 -6.91 -6.33
N THR A 14 17.08 -5.97 -5.75
CA THR A 14 16.53 -4.96 -4.85
C THR A 14 15.67 -4.02 -5.67
N VAL A 15 14.35 -4.13 -5.51
CA VAL A 15 13.39 -3.22 -6.14
C VAL A 15 13.31 -1.93 -5.32
N ASP A 16 13.65 -0.81 -5.94
CA ASP A 16 13.55 0.51 -5.31
C ASP A 16 12.07 0.93 -5.28
N ILE A 17 11.52 1.11 -4.07
CA ILE A 17 10.15 1.62 -3.86
C ILE A 17 10.19 3.02 -3.25
N ARG A 18 9.22 3.85 -3.61
CA ARG A 18 9.05 5.20 -3.05
C ARG A 18 7.63 5.45 -2.61
N GLU A 19 7.44 6.26 -1.58
CA GLU A 19 6.12 6.74 -1.18
C GLU A 19 5.54 7.57 -2.32
N VAL A 20 4.34 7.21 -2.77
CA VAL A 20 3.66 7.91 -3.87
C VAL A 20 2.51 8.75 -3.36
N GLN A 21 1.72 8.20 -2.44
CA GLN A 21 0.51 8.86 -1.95
C GLN A 21 0.04 8.27 -0.61
N THR A 22 -0.62 9.10 0.19
CA THR A 22 -1.43 8.66 1.34
C THR A 22 -2.91 8.62 0.93
N VAL A 23 -3.63 7.56 1.29
CA VAL A 23 -5.03 7.35 0.91
C VAL A 23 -5.89 6.97 2.10
N LYS A 24 -7.14 7.45 2.10
CA LYS A 24 -8.18 7.01 3.04
C LYS A 24 -8.87 5.75 2.55
N LEU A 25 -9.12 4.83 3.47
CA LEU A 25 -10.01 3.69 3.21
C LEU A 25 -11.42 4.17 2.89
N ARG A 26 -12.10 3.44 2.02
CA ARG A 26 -13.50 3.70 1.65
C ARG A 26 -14.29 2.42 1.61
N HIS A 27 -15.55 2.49 2.00
CA HIS A 27 -16.49 1.41 1.79
C HIS A 27 -17.20 1.56 0.43
N SER A 28 -17.13 0.54 -0.41
CA SER A 28 -17.81 0.50 -1.71
C SER A 28 -18.37 -0.90 -1.98
N LYS A 29 -19.69 -0.99 -2.15
CA LYS A 29 -20.42 -2.22 -2.52
C LYS A 29 -20.10 -3.46 -1.67
N GLY A 30 -19.82 -3.28 -0.37
CA GLY A 30 -19.48 -4.38 0.54
C GLY A 30 -17.99 -4.74 0.58
N SER A 31 -17.14 -3.94 -0.05
CA SER A 31 -15.68 -4.08 -0.01
C SER A 31 -15.03 -2.80 0.51
N ILE A 32 -13.86 -2.95 1.12
CA ILE A 32 -13.02 -1.84 1.53
C ILE A 32 -12.05 -1.58 0.39
N VAL A 33 -12.04 -0.35 -0.12
CA VAL A 33 -11.30 0.01 -1.33
C VAL A 33 -10.41 1.22 -1.09
N VAL A 34 -9.34 1.31 -1.87
CA VAL A 34 -8.45 2.47 -1.94
C VAL A 34 -8.32 2.94 -3.39
N ARG A 35 -8.27 4.26 -3.58
CA ARG A 35 -8.10 4.90 -4.90
C ARG A 35 -6.64 5.32 -5.05
N ILE A 36 -5.89 4.60 -5.86
CA ILE A 36 -4.43 4.64 -5.89
C ILE A 36 -3.90 4.78 -7.33
N THR A 37 -4.56 5.60 -8.14
CA THR A 37 -4.22 5.80 -9.56
C THR A 37 -2.74 6.15 -9.76
N ASP A 38 -2.19 7.06 -8.95
CA ASP A 38 -0.81 7.50 -9.12
C ASP A 38 0.18 6.41 -8.71
N ALA A 39 -0.11 5.64 -7.67
CA ALA A 39 0.71 4.49 -7.27
C ALA A 39 0.67 3.36 -8.31
N ILE A 40 -0.50 3.02 -8.86
CA ILE A 40 -0.64 1.99 -9.91
C ILE A 40 0.17 2.39 -11.16
N ARG A 41 0.09 3.67 -11.57
CA ARG A 41 0.89 4.21 -12.67
C ARG A 41 2.38 4.24 -12.36
N ALA A 42 2.76 4.57 -11.13
CA ALA A 42 4.15 4.57 -10.70
C ALA A 42 4.74 3.14 -10.69
N ALA A 43 3.91 2.12 -10.49
CA ALA A 43 4.28 0.73 -10.63
C ALA A 43 4.38 0.24 -12.10
N GLY A 44 4.08 1.11 -13.07
CA GLY A 44 4.13 0.77 -14.49
C GLY A 44 2.98 -0.14 -14.95
N VAL A 45 1.90 -0.23 -14.16
CA VAL A 45 0.75 -1.09 -14.43
C VAL A 45 -0.42 -0.26 -14.92
N GLU A 46 -1.10 -0.71 -15.98
CA GLU A 46 -2.30 -0.05 -16.49
C GLU A 46 -3.59 -0.83 -16.20
N ASP A 47 -3.46 -2.15 -16.07
CA ASP A 47 -4.56 -3.10 -15.93
C ASP A 47 -4.04 -4.43 -15.34
N GLY A 48 -4.95 -5.31 -14.91
CA GLY A 48 -4.59 -6.59 -14.32
C GLY A 48 -4.97 -6.66 -12.84
N SER A 49 -4.10 -7.28 -12.04
CA SER A 49 -4.35 -7.52 -10.62
C SER A 49 -3.08 -7.36 -9.79
N PHE A 50 -3.25 -7.22 -8.48
CA PHE A 50 -2.17 -7.28 -7.50
C PHE A 50 -2.39 -8.44 -6.56
N ARG A 51 -1.34 -9.23 -6.33
CA ARG A 51 -1.32 -10.29 -5.31
C ARG A 51 -0.60 -9.79 -4.07
N PHE A 52 -1.31 -9.73 -2.96
CA PHE A 52 -0.78 -9.31 -1.66
C PHE A 52 0.00 -10.44 -0.99
N ASP A 53 1.04 -10.06 -0.25
CA ASP A 53 1.73 -10.91 0.72
C ASP A 53 1.57 -10.32 2.13
N PRO A 54 0.46 -10.65 2.83
CA PRO A 54 0.17 -10.09 4.15
C PRO A 54 1.24 -10.47 5.20
N HIS A 55 1.84 -11.65 5.09
CA HIS A 55 2.81 -12.15 6.07
C HIS A 55 4.12 -11.36 6.12
N ALA A 56 4.48 -10.70 5.01
CA ALA A 56 5.64 -9.82 4.99
C ALA A 56 5.49 -8.60 5.93
N ALA A 57 4.27 -8.22 6.34
CA ALA A 57 4.06 -7.12 7.28
C ALA A 57 4.79 -7.34 8.61
N GLU A 58 4.85 -8.57 9.12
CA GLU A 58 5.55 -8.89 10.36
C GLU A 58 7.08 -8.72 10.24
N GLU A 59 7.63 -8.87 9.03
CA GLU A 59 9.06 -8.82 8.77
C GLU A 59 9.54 -7.41 8.38
N ILE A 60 8.78 -6.70 7.54
CA ILE A 60 9.19 -5.42 6.94
C ILE A 60 8.31 -4.23 7.34
N GLY A 61 7.25 -4.45 8.13
CA GLY A 61 6.32 -3.39 8.57
C GLY A 61 5.38 -2.88 7.47
N MET A 62 5.35 -3.54 6.32
CA MET A 62 4.56 -3.16 5.15
C MET A 62 3.95 -4.41 4.52
N VAL A 63 2.76 -4.29 3.92
CA VAL A 63 2.18 -5.35 3.08
C VAL A 63 2.52 -5.08 1.61
N PRO A 64 3.43 -5.84 0.98
CA PRO A 64 3.70 -5.74 -0.44
C PRO A 64 2.60 -6.39 -1.27
N ALA A 65 2.45 -5.92 -2.51
CA ALA A 65 1.55 -6.47 -3.50
C ALA A 65 2.22 -6.45 -4.89
N ILE A 66 2.35 -7.63 -5.49
CA ILE A 66 3.04 -7.82 -6.77
C ILE A 66 2.02 -7.74 -7.91
N ALA A 67 2.34 -6.97 -8.94
CA ALA A 67 1.50 -6.84 -10.12
C ALA A 67 1.45 -8.14 -10.92
N MET A 68 0.28 -8.43 -11.48
CA MET A 68 0.03 -9.55 -12.36
C MET A 68 -0.71 -9.05 -13.59
N GLU A 69 -0.23 -9.43 -14.77
CA GLU A 69 -0.86 -9.08 -16.05
C GLU A 69 -2.23 -9.76 -16.19
N GLU A 70 -2.41 -10.94 -15.59
CA GLU A 70 -3.69 -11.65 -15.61
C GLU A 70 -4.69 -11.01 -14.64
N ARG A 71 -5.90 -10.73 -15.14
CA ARG A 71 -7.02 -10.29 -14.29
C ARG A 71 -7.57 -11.47 -13.49
N VAL A 72 -7.06 -11.59 -12.28
CA VAL A 72 -7.55 -12.50 -11.24
C VAL A 72 -8.22 -11.69 -10.14
N ASP A 73 -9.28 -12.20 -9.53
CA ASP A 73 -9.98 -11.54 -8.42
C ASP A 73 -10.05 -12.43 -7.17
N GLY A 74 -10.46 -11.83 -6.06
CA GLY A 74 -10.53 -12.44 -4.73
C GLY A 74 -11.35 -13.73 -4.65
N ARG A 75 -12.23 -14.00 -5.63
CA ARG A 75 -13.01 -15.26 -5.68
C ARG A 75 -12.17 -16.43 -6.17
N THR A 76 -11.17 -16.17 -7.00
CA THR A 76 -10.25 -17.17 -7.53
C THR A 76 -9.04 -17.31 -6.62
N ASP A 77 -8.47 -16.19 -6.17
CA ASP A 77 -7.35 -16.15 -5.23
C ASP A 77 -7.61 -15.06 -4.18
N PRO A 78 -7.86 -15.42 -2.90
CA PRO A 78 -8.31 -14.49 -1.86
C PRO A 78 -7.39 -13.28 -1.60
N LEU A 79 -6.10 -13.43 -1.89
CA LEU A 79 -5.09 -12.40 -1.71
C LEU A 79 -4.81 -11.63 -3.01
N THR A 80 -5.56 -11.89 -4.06
CA THR A 80 -5.42 -11.18 -5.34
C THR A 80 -6.59 -10.25 -5.58
N CYS A 81 -6.31 -9.00 -5.90
CA CYS A 81 -7.30 -7.98 -6.18
C CYS A 81 -7.10 -7.36 -7.55
N SER A 82 -8.17 -7.32 -8.34
CA SER A 82 -8.15 -6.70 -9.67
C SER A 82 -8.15 -5.18 -9.57
N ILE A 83 -7.50 -4.55 -10.54
CA ILE A 83 -7.58 -3.10 -10.75
C ILE A 83 -8.97 -2.76 -11.30
N HIS A 84 -9.70 -1.91 -10.60
CA HIS A 84 -10.99 -1.40 -11.03
C HIS A 84 -10.88 0.04 -11.53
N HIS A 85 -11.41 0.31 -12.72
CA HIS A 85 -11.49 1.64 -13.30
C HIS A 85 -12.85 2.27 -13.02
N GLU A 86 -12.87 3.38 -12.29
CA GLU A 86 -14.07 4.14 -11.93
C GLU A 86 -14.24 5.40 -12.81
N GLY A 87 -15.42 5.52 -13.43
CA GLY A 87 -15.88 6.73 -14.12
C GLY A 87 -15.12 7.08 -15.40
N ALA A 88 -15.52 8.18 -16.04
CA ALA A 88 -14.90 8.66 -17.28
C ALA A 88 -13.48 9.23 -17.08
N GLY A 89 -13.09 9.49 -15.82
CA GLY A 89 -11.78 10.05 -15.46
C GLY A 89 -10.67 9.01 -15.29
N GLY A 90 -10.96 7.71 -15.44
CA GLY A 90 -9.96 6.64 -15.37
C GLY A 90 -9.32 6.51 -13.98
N THR A 91 -10.06 6.82 -12.91
CA THR A 91 -9.56 6.60 -11.54
C THR A 91 -9.42 5.11 -11.31
N MET A 92 -8.26 4.67 -10.84
CA MET A 92 -8.00 3.27 -10.53
C MET A 92 -8.13 3.04 -9.03
N SER A 93 -8.75 1.92 -8.68
CA SER A 93 -8.94 1.48 -7.30
C SER A 93 -8.72 0.00 -7.18
N ILE A 94 -8.29 -0.44 -6.00
CA ILE A 94 -8.24 -1.84 -5.63
C ILE A 94 -9.05 -2.06 -4.36
N SER A 95 -9.59 -3.26 -4.22
CA SER A 95 -10.15 -3.71 -2.94
C SER A 95 -9.01 -4.24 -2.07
N LEU A 96 -9.09 -4.00 -0.76
CA LEU A 96 -8.15 -4.58 0.19
C LEU A 96 -8.81 -5.82 0.81
N PRO A 97 -8.16 -7.00 0.73
CA PRO A 97 -8.59 -8.18 1.46
C PRO A 97 -8.67 -7.92 2.97
N ARG A 98 -9.55 -8.65 3.65
CA ARG A 98 -9.69 -8.57 5.10
C ARG A 98 -8.36 -8.89 5.80
N ASP A 99 -7.69 -9.96 5.40
CA ASP A 99 -6.41 -10.38 5.97
C ASP A 99 -5.34 -9.28 5.86
N VAL A 100 -5.29 -8.55 4.74
CA VAL A 100 -4.36 -7.43 4.54
C VAL A 100 -4.63 -6.29 5.52
N LEU A 101 -5.91 -6.00 5.82
CA LEU A 101 -6.27 -4.97 6.79
C LEU A 101 -5.91 -5.39 8.22
N GLU A 102 -6.17 -6.65 8.57
CA GLU A 102 -5.86 -7.19 9.90
C GLU A 102 -4.34 -7.18 10.18
N GLU A 103 -3.51 -7.55 9.20
CA GLU A 103 -2.04 -7.46 9.33
C GLU A 103 -1.54 -6.02 9.45
N LEU A 104 -2.23 -5.07 8.82
CA LEU A 104 -1.98 -3.64 9.01
C LEU A 104 -2.54 -3.12 10.34
N GLY A 105 -3.09 -3.98 11.20
CA GLY A 105 -3.66 -3.60 12.49
C GLY A 105 -5.01 -2.86 12.40
N ILE A 106 -5.69 -2.93 11.26
CA ILE A 106 -6.99 -2.30 11.02
C ILE A 106 -8.09 -3.35 11.15
N ASP A 107 -8.96 -3.19 12.15
CA ASP A 107 -10.16 -4.02 12.27
C ASP A 107 -11.22 -3.58 11.24
N PRO A 108 -11.53 -4.39 10.21
CA PRO A 108 -12.43 -3.97 9.12
C PRO A 108 -13.88 -3.78 9.58
N ASP A 109 -14.31 -4.46 10.64
CA ASP A 109 -15.66 -4.36 11.19
C ASP A 109 -15.83 -3.16 12.14
N GLY A 110 -14.73 -2.64 12.68
CA GLY A 110 -14.67 -1.53 13.63
C GLY A 110 -14.29 -0.17 13.03
N ILE A 111 -14.16 -0.06 11.70
CA ILE A 111 -13.77 1.19 11.04
C ILE A 111 -14.80 2.29 11.31
N ASP A 112 -14.33 3.41 11.86
CA ASP A 112 -15.10 4.65 11.91
C ASP A 112 -15.12 5.33 10.54
N TRP A 113 -16.24 5.23 9.82
CA TRP A 113 -16.35 5.78 8.47
C TRP A 113 -16.50 7.31 8.40
N ASP A 114 -16.71 7.98 9.55
CA ASP A 114 -16.66 9.44 9.62
C ASP A 114 -15.20 9.94 9.58
N ASN A 115 -14.29 9.19 10.22
CA ASN A 115 -12.85 9.40 10.16
C ASN A 115 -12.10 8.10 9.79
N PRO A 116 -12.18 7.67 8.51
CA PRO A 116 -11.60 6.40 8.09
C PRO A 116 -10.06 6.45 8.16
N PRO A 117 -9.42 5.31 8.47
CA PRO A 117 -7.97 5.25 8.57
C PRO A 117 -7.30 5.54 7.22
N GLU A 118 -6.07 6.02 7.34
CA GLU A 118 -5.20 6.36 6.22
C GLU A 118 -4.14 5.27 6.04
N LEU A 119 -3.70 5.07 4.80
CA LEU A 119 -2.59 4.19 4.42
C LEU A 119 -1.61 4.97 3.56
N ASN A 120 -0.32 4.82 3.84
CA ASN A 120 0.72 5.21 2.91
C ASN A 120 0.87 4.13 1.85
N VAL A 121 0.98 4.57 0.59
CA VAL A 121 1.13 3.69 -0.56
C VAL A 121 2.47 3.99 -1.22
N TRP A 122 3.28 2.95 -1.25
CA TRP A 122 4.59 2.92 -1.88
C TRP A 122 4.48 2.18 -3.20
N ALA A 123 5.26 2.60 -4.19
CA ALA A 123 5.31 1.94 -5.49
C ALA A 123 6.74 1.84 -6.01
N GLY A 124 7.03 0.71 -6.67
CA GLY A 124 8.22 0.44 -7.47
C GLY A 124 7.82 -0.36 -8.71
N ASP A 125 8.79 -0.77 -9.53
CA ASP A 125 8.51 -1.49 -10.78
C ASP A 125 7.69 -2.77 -10.50
N GLN A 126 6.45 -2.82 -11.02
CA GLN A 126 5.49 -3.90 -10.82
C GLN A 126 5.16 -4.24 -9.35
N LEU A 127 5.40 -3.30 -8.42
CA LEU A 127 5.26 -3.54 -6.98
C LEU A 127 4.54 -2.37 -6.31
N LEU A 128 3.61 -2.70 -5.42
CA LEU A 128 3.03 -1.79 -4.45
C LEU A 128 3.39 -2.25 -3.04
N ALA A 129 3.42 -1.33 -2.07
CA ALA A 129 3.44 -1.68 -0.66
C ALA A 129 2.57 -0.71 0.15
N PHE A 130 1.96 -1.23 1.21
CA PHE A 130 1.03 -0.50 2.05
C PHE A 130 1.53 -0.53 3.50
N GLU A 131 1.44 0.62 4.17
CA GLU A 131 1.73 0.74 5.60
C GLU A 131 0.74 1.72 6.25
N LEU A 132 0.59 1.61 7.57
CA LEU A 132 -0.03 2.67 8.35
C LEU A 132 0.90 3.89 8.42
N PRO A 133 0.38 5.12 8.26
CA PRO A 133 1.18 6.31 8.48
C PRO A 133 1.62 6.37 9.95
N ASP A 134 2.92 6.54 10.16
CA ASP A 134 3.52 6.71 11.49
C ASP A 134 2.83 7.88 12.24
N GLU A 135 2.25 7.63 13.41
CA GLU A 135 1.61 8.66 14.24
C GLU A 135 2.68 9.61 14.83
N ARG A 136 3.23 10.50 14.00
CA ARG A 136 4.08 11.59 14.49
C ARG A 136 3.22 12.68 15.10
N THR A 137 2.90 12.53 16.38
CA THR A 137 2.31 13.61 17.19
C THR A 137 3.31 14.77 17.31
N VAL A 138 3.20 15.79 16.45
CA VAL A 138 4.01 17.01 16.58
C VAL A 138 3.37 17.89 17.66
N GLN A 139 3.97 17.91 18.85
CA GLN A 139 3.61 18.92 19.86
C GLN A 139 4.15 20.29 19.42
N VAL A 140 3.29 21.11 18.82
CA VAL A 140 3.60 22.50 18.53
C VAL A 140 3.39 23.32 19.80
N SER A 141 4.47 23.60 20.52
CA SER A 141 4.48 24.63 21.57
C SER A 141 4.28 26.00 20.93
N ARG A 142 3.08 26.57 21.05
CA ARG A 142 2.84 27.99 20.73
C ARG A 142 3.48 28.85 21.84
N GLY A 143 4.80 29.00 21.81
CA GLY A 143 5.52 30.04 22.56
C GLY A 143 5.82 31.22 21.62
N GLY A 144 5.74 32.48 22.02
CA GLY A 144 5.37 33.08 23.28
C GLY A 144 5.17 34.58 23.02
N ASP A 145 4.12 35.14 23.60
CA ASP A 145 3.87 36.59 23.59
C ASP A 145 4.86 37.23 24.58
N SER A 146 6.12 37.38 24.18
CA SER A 146 7.08 38.22 24.90
C SER A 146 6.76 39.67 24.54
N LYS A 147 5.87 40.27 25.31
CA LYS A 147 5.63 41.71 25.29
C LYS A 147 6.88 42.41 25.83
N ASP A 148 7.71 42.89 24.90
CA ASP A 148 8.78 43.85 25.14
C ASP A 148 8.10 45.20 25.43
N ASP A 149 7.98 45.57 26.71
CA ASP A 149 7.49 46.88 27.15
C ASP A 149 8.72 47.78 27.34
N ALA A 150 8.82 48.79 26.47
CA ALA A 150 9.90 49.76 26.38
C ALA A 150 9.77 50.89 27.42
#